data_AF-A0AAW2BQG3-F1
#
_entry.id   AF-A0AAW2BQG3-F1
#
_cell.length_a   1.000
_cell.length_b   1.000
_cell.length_c   1.000
_cell.angle_alpha   90.00
_cell.angle_beta   90.00
_cell.angle_gamma   90.00
#
_symmetry.space_group_name_H-M   'P 1'
#
loop_
_entity.id
_entity.type
_entity.pdbx_description
1 polymer ?
#
loop_
_entity_poly.entity_id
_entity_poly.type
_entity_poly.pdbx_seq_one_letter_code
_entity_poly.pdbx_strand_id
1 'polypeptide(L)'
;MIICVSLGRTKHNMELSKKHFMLISFFIIFSSLGIEATKEPPRTGKHFVLIHGSCLGAWSWYKLVTLLKSSGHNVTALDLAASGINPLQANDLQSSFDYFKPLRDFMEALPSHERVILVGHSLGGLAISQAMEYFPSKISVAVFVTALMPGPTLNISTLNQMSFSQQALCLTVTIHMTKAQTIRQPLSSSGPCTWHQMCSNLAQLR
;
A
#
# COMPACT_ATOMS: atom_id res chain seq x y z
N MET A 1 -49.77 -25.23 -84.54
CA MET A 1 -48.33 -24.91 -84.74
C MET A 1 -48.07 -23.62 -83.96
N ILE A 2 -47.48 -23.70 -82.76
CA ILE A 2 -47.25 -22.53 -81.89
C ILE A 2 -45.74 -22.27 -81.82
N ILE A 3 -45.36 -21.04 -82.14
CA ILE A 3 -44.00 -20.51 -82.12
C ILE A 3 -43.76 -19.77 -80.80
N CYS A 4 -42.66 -20.15 -80.13
CA CYS A 4 -41.63 -19.38 -79.41
C CYS A 4 -41.95 -17.99 -78.80
N VAL A 5 -41.48 -17.71 -77.57
CA VAL A 5 -40.42 -16.71 -77.26
C VAL A 5 -39.70 -17.10 -75.95
N SER A 6 -38.36 -17.05 -76.01
CA SER A 6 -37.40 -17.20 -74.90
C SER A 6 -36.89 -15.84 -74.43
N LEU A 7 -36.65 -15.67 -73.13
CA LEU A 7 -35.71 -14.72 -72.48
C LEU A 7 -35.59 -15.19 -71.01
N GLY A 8 -34.45 -15.39 -70.35
CA GLY A 8 -33.10 -14.86 -70.49
C GLY A 8 -32.60 -14.59 -69.06
N ARG A 9 -32.03 -15.59 -68.37
CA ARG A 9 -31.64 -15.53 -66.95
C ARG A 9 -30.22 -14.96 -66.83
N THR A 10 -30.06 -13.76 -66.29
CA THR A 10 -28.78 -13.04 -66.20
C THR A 10 -27.90 -13.55 -65.03
N LYS A 11 -26.66 -13.96 -65.34
CA LYS A 11 -25.61 -14.46 -64.41
C LYS A 11 -25.15 -13.45 -63.35
N HIS A 12 -25.64 -12.21 -63.39
CA HIS A 12 -25.13 -11.09 -62.58
C HIS A 12 -25.60 -11.10 -61.11
N ASN A 13 -26.70 -11.81 -60.80
CA ASN A 13 -27.34 -11.77 -59.49
C ASN A 13 -26.75 -12.78 -58.48
N MET A 14 -26.10 -13.83 -58.98
CA MET A 14 -25.57 -14.91 -58.14
C MET A 14 -24.25 -14.53 -57.45
N GLU A 15 -23.44 -13.69 -58.11
CA GLU A 15 -22.15 -13.24 -57.56
C GLU A 15 -22.28 -12.10 -56.57
N LEU A 16 -23.34 -11.29 -56.70
CA LEU A 16 -23.71 -10.28 -55.72
C LEU A 16 -24.18 -10.94 -54.41
N SER A 17 -24.96 -12.02 -54.48
CA SER A 17 -25.38 -12.80 -53.30
C SER A 17 -24.20 -13.45 -52.57
N LYS A 18 -23.24 -14.03 -53.29
CA LYS A 18 -22.04 -14.63 -52.68
C LYS A 18 -21.13 -13.60 -52.01
N LYS A 19 -20.96 -12.41 -52.61
CA LYS A 19 -20.18 -11.31 -52.00
C LYS A 19 -20.80 -10.82 -50.69
N HIS A 20 -22.13 -10.68 -50.65
CA HIS A 20 -22.84 -10.32 -49.42
C HIS A 20 -22.73 -11.42 -48.36
N PHE A 21 -22.84 -12.69 -48.74
CA PHE A 21 -22.69 -13.81 -47.81
C PHE A 21 -21.28 -13.86 -47.21
N MET A 22 -20.23 -13.69 -48.03
CA MET A 22 -18.83 -13.66 -47.57
C MET A 22 -18.53 -12.45 -46.69
N LEU A 23 -19.08 -11.27 -47.00
CA LEU A 23 -18.92 -10.06 -46.17
C LEU A 23 -19.64 -10.21 -44.83
N ILE A 24 -20.85 -10.77 -44.81
CA ILE A 24 -21.62 -11.02 -43.57
C ILE A 24 -20.89 -12.04 -42.68
N SER A 25 -20.32 -13.11 -43.26
CA SER A 25 -19.49 -14.06 -42.50
C SER A 25 -18.22 -13.41 -41.93
N PHE A 26 -17.59 -12.48 -42.66
CA PHE A 26 -16.42 -11.75 -42.16
C PHE A 26 -16.77 -10.80 -41.01
N PHE A 27 -17.94 -10.13 -41.07
CA PHE A 27 -18.45 -9.28 -39.98
C PHE A 27 -18.77 -10.07 -38.71
N ILE A 28 -19.32 -11.28 -38.80
CA ILE A 28 -19.62 -12.14 -37.65
C ILE A 28 -18.34 -12.65 -36.97
N ILE A 29 -17.29 -12.94 -37.75
CA ILE A 29 -15.98 -13.36 -37.21
C ILE A 29 -15.24 -12.17 -36.56
N PHE A 30 -15.32 -10.98 -37.15
CA PHE A 30 -14.67 -9.77 -36.61
C PHE A 30 -15.34 -9.25 -35.32
N SER A 31 -16.66 -9.43 -35.19
CA SER A 31 -17.39 -9.11 -33.96
C SER A 31 -17.20 -10.15 -32.84
N SER A 32 -16.79 -11.38 -33.19
CA SER A 32 -16.41 -12.42 -32.22
C SER A 32 -14.96 -12.30 -31.74
N LEU A 33 -14.11 -11.54 -32.43
CA LEU A 33 -12.79 -11.09 -31.97
C LEU A 33 -12.87 -9.73 -31.26
N GLY A 34 -13.96 -9.50 -30.53
CA GLY A 34 -13.92 -8.55 -29.43
C GLY A 34 -12.98 -9.11 -28.37
N ILE A 35 -11.72 -8.64 -28.35
CA ILE A 35 -10.96 -8.61 -27.10
C ILE A 35 -11.79 -7.69 -26.19
N GLU A 36 -12.75 -8.27 -25.49
CA GLU A 36 -13.34 -7.67 -24.31
C GLU A 36 -12.14 -7.48 -23.38
N ALA A 37 -11.58 -6.26 -23.39
CA ALA A 37 -10.61 -5.85 -22.41
C ALA A 37 -11.28 -6.17 -21.07
N THR A 38 -10.80 -7.22 -20.41
CA THR A 38 -11.34 -7.67 -19.14
C THR A 38 -11.28 -6.44 -18.23
N LYS A 39 -12.43 -5.82 -18.01
CA LYS A 39 -12.57 -4.76 -17.03
C LYS A 39 -12.34 -5.49 -15.72
N GLU A 40 -11.10 -5.42 -15.25
CA GLU A 40 -10.66 -6.00 -14.00
C GLU A 40 -11.78 -5.79 -12.98
N PRO A 41 -12.28 -6.85 -12.33
CA PRO A 41 -13.34 -6.69 -11.35
C PRO A 41 -12.90 -5.61 -10.35
N PRO A 42 -13.82 -4.76 -9.86
CA PRO A 42 -13.45 -3.69 -8.94
C PRO A 42 -12.63 -4.31 -7.81
N ARG A 43 -11.39 -3.84 -7.62
CA ARG A 43 -10.50 -4.33 -6.55
C ARG A 43 -11.20 -4.09 -5.22
N THR A 44 -11.91 -5.10 -4.73
CA THR A 44 -12.61 -5.03 -3.43
C THR A 44 -11.60 -5.05 -2.29
N GLY A 45 -10.38 -5.55 -2.56
CA GLY A 45 -9.27 -5.58 -1.64
C GLY A 45 -8.72 -4.20 -1.29
N LYS A 46 -8.45 -3.97 0.00
CA LYS A 46 -7.69 -2.81 0.48
C LYS A 46 -6.18 -3.10 0.42
N HIS A 47 -5.37 -2.04 0.46
CA HIS A 47 -3.92 -2.15 0.54
C HIS A 47 -3.46 -1.87 1.97
N PHE A 48 -2.95 -2.88 2.65
CA PHE A 48 -2.36 -2.79 3.99
C PHE A 48 -0.85 -2.61 3.90
N VAL A 49 -0.33 -1.66 4.68
CA VAL A 49 1.10 -1.39 4.78
C VAL A 49 1.49 -1.58 6.25
N LEU A 50 2.29 -2.62 6.50
CA LEU A 50 2.61 -3.12 7.85
C LEU A 50 4.01 -2.67 8.26
N ILE A 51 4.10 -1.99 9.40
CA ILE A 51 5.32 -1.38 9.92
C ILE A 51 5.65 -1.99 11.28
N HIS A 52 6.84 -2.60 11.36
CA HIS A 52 7.32 -3.28 12.55
C HIS A 52 7.79 -2.32 13.66
N GLY A 53 8.01 -2.87 14.86
CA GLY A 53 8.57 -2.16 16.01
C GLY A 53 10.10 -2.19 16.05
N SER A 54 10.70 -1.66 17.12
CA SER A 54 12.16 -1.71 17.31
C SER A 54 12.67 -3.15 17.31
N CYS A 55 13.88 -3.37 16.77
CA CYS A 55 14.57 -4.67 16.71
C CYS A 55 13.85 -5.79 15.94
N LEU A 56 12.78 -5.46 15.19
CA LEU A 56 12.04 -6.38 14.34
C LEU A 56 12.30 -6.08 12.86
N GLY A 57 11.62 -6.80 11.98
CA GLY A 57 11.55 -6.52 10.55
C GLY A 57 10.19 -6.91 9.98
N ALA A 58 10.03 -6.77 8.67
CA ALA A 58 8.86 -7.20 7.91
C ALA A 58 8.50 -8.67 8.18
N TRP A 59 9.49 -9.51 8.46
CA TRP A 59 9.33 -10.93 8.81
C TRP A 59 8.40 -11.16 10.01
N SER A 60 8.30 -10.20 10.94
CA SER A 60 7.41 -10.31 12.12
C SER A 60 5.93 -10.40 11.75
N TRP A 61 5.56 -9.93 10.56
CA TRP A 61 4.19 -9.91 10.06
C TRP A 61 3.79 -11.13 9.24
N TYR A 62 4.67 -12.15 9.06
CA TYR A 62 4.46 -13.21 8.06
C TYR A 62 3.07 -13.88 8.15
N LYS A 63 2.58 -14.21 9.36
CA LYS A 63 1.26 -14.81 9.55
C LYS A 63 0.13 -13.87 9.10
N LEU A 64 0.21 -12.60 9.47
CA LEU A 64 -0.82 -11.61 9.14
C LEU A 64 -0.83 -11.31 7.64
N VAL A 65 0.34 -11.24 7.00
CA VAL A 65 0.48 -11.10 5.55
C VAL A 65 -0.24 -12.23 4.84
N THR A 66 -0.01 -13.48 5.26
CA THR A 66 -0.69 -14.65 4.67
C THR A 66 -2.21 -14.56 4.83
N LEU A 67 -2.70 -14.22 6.03
CA LEU A 67 -4.13 -14.12 6.29
C LEU A 67 -4.80 -13.01 5.44
N LEU A 68 -4.25 -11.80 5.45
CA LEU A 68 -4.81 -10.67 4.72
C LEU A 68 -4.78 -10.89 3.20
N LYS A 69 -3.69 -11.48 2.67
CA LYS A 69 -3.63 -11.85 1.25
C LYS A 69 -4.66 -12.93 0.89
N SER A 70 -4.86 -13.92 1.75
CA SER A 70 -5.88 -14.96 1.52
C SER A 70 -7.31 -14.42 1.49
N SER A 71 -7.55 -13.29 2.19
CA SER A 71 -8.82 -12.55 2.15
C SER A 71 -8.95 -11.60 0.96
N GLY A 72 -8.03 -11.62 -0.01
CA GLY A 72 -8.08 -10.80 -1.21
C GLY A 72 -7.56 -9.38 -1.05
N HIS A 73 -6.79 -9.08 0.00
CA HIS A 73 -6.18 -7.76 0.21
C HIS A 73 -4.74 -7.71 -0.35
N ASN A 74 -4.32 -6.52 -0.78
CA ASN A 74 -2.92 -6.26 -1.06
C ASN A 74 -2.20 -5.96 0.27
N VAL A 75 -0.99 -6.48 0.45
CA VAL A 75 -0.25 -6.33 1.70
C VAL A 75 1.22 -6.12 1.40
N THR A 76 1.74 -4.99 1.89
CA THR A 76 3.16 -4.65 1.87
C THR A 76 3.67 -4.60 3.30
N ALA A 77 4.60 -5.48 3.66
CA ALA A 77 5.33 -5.39 4.92
C ALA A 77 6.71 -4.78 4.62
N LEU A 78 7.05 -3.68 5.27
CA LEU A 78 8.29 -2.95 5.02
C LEU A 78 9.32 -3.23 6.11
N ASP A 79 10.57 -3.39 5.70
CA ASP A 79 11.72 -3.25 6.59
C ASP A 79 12.09 -1.76 6.69
N LEU A 80 12.10 -1.22 7.90
CA LEU A 80 12.65 0.10 8.19
C LEU A 80 14.18 0.08 8.04
N ALA A 81 14.81 1.26 8.05
CA ALA A 81 16.25 1.32 7.84
C ALA A 81 16.99 0.55 8.95
N ALA A 82 18.06 -0.15 8.59
CA ALA A 82 18.82 -1.00 9.51
C ALA A 82 18.01 -2.09 10.24
N SER A 83 16.91 -2.55 9.64
CA SER A 83 16.03 -3.58 10.19
C SER A 83 15.79 -4.71 9.19
N GLY A 84 15.49 -5.91 9.69
CA GLY A 84 15.23 -7.09 8.85
C GLY A 84 16.38 -7.38 7.88
N ILE A 85 16.10 -7.35 6.57
CA ILE A 85 17.12 -7.57 5.53
C ILE A 85 17.70 -6.27 4.96
N ASN A 86 17.37 -5.11 5.54
CA ASN A 86 17.93 -3.84 5.12
C ASN A 86 19.45 -3.82 5.37
N PRO A 87 20.28 -3.45 4.38
CA PRO A 87 21.74 -3.56 4.49
C PRO A 87 22.38 -2.48 5.37
N LEU A 88 21.66 -1.39 5.69
CA LEU A 88 22.18 -0.34 6.56
C LEU A 88 22.43 -0.88 7.97
N GLN A 89 23.43 -0.35 8.65
CA GLN A 89 23.65 -0.62 10.06
C GLN A 89 23.01 0.49 10.91
N ALA A 90 22.64 0.17 12.15
CA ALA A 90 22.06 1.16 13.05
C ALA A 90 22.98 2.38 13.25
N ASN A 91 24.30 2.14 13.20
CA ASN A 91 25.33 3.16 13.33
C ASN A 91 25.40 4.13 12.13
N ASP A 92 24.84 3.76 10.98
CA ASP A 92 24.80 4.61 9.79
C ASP A 92 23.67 5.65 9.88
N LEU A 93 22.72 5.45 10.79
CA LEU A 93 21.54 6.31 10.95
C LEU A 93 21.86 7.50 11.88
N GLN A 94 21.64 8.72 11.39
CA GLN A 94 21.89 9.93 12.16
C GLN A 94 20.68 10.37 12.99
N SER A 95 19.48 9.91 12.61
CA SER A 95 18.23 10.30 13.25
C SER A 95 17.11 9.26 13.09
N SER A 96 16.02 9.43 13.85
CA SER A 96 14.78 8.67 13.64
C SER A 96 14.14 8.96 12.28
N PHE A 97 14.40 10.13 11.70
CA PHE A 97 13.93 10.50 10.36
C PHE A 97 14.56 9.62 9.26
N ASP A 98 15.82 9.23 9.45
CA ASP A 98 16.54 8.29 8.58
C ASP A 98 16.00 6.87 8.77
N TYR A 99 15.71 6.49 10.01
CA TYR A 99 15.11 5.19 10.33
C TYR A 99 13.78 4.96 9.61
N PHE A 100 12.92 5.99 9.54
CA PHE A 100 11.62 5.92 8.86
C PHE A 100 11.66 6.14 7.35
N LYS A 101 12.85 6.37 6.76
CA LYS A 101 13.00 6.67 5.33
C LYS A 101 12.32 5.65 4.40
N PRO A 102 12.42 4.31 4.62
CA PRO A 102 11.78 3.35 3.72
C PRO A 102 10.26 3.49 3.62
N LEU A 103 9.59 3.83 4.73
CA LEU A 103 8.15 4.11 4.73
C LEU A 103 7.85 5.39 3.95
N ARG A 104 8.63 6.46 4.17
CA ARG A 104 8.45 7.74 3.48
C ARG A 104 8.63 7.57 1.97
N ASP A 105 9.71 6.93 1.53
CA ASP A 105 9.97 6.65 0.12
C ASP A 105 8.83 5.85 -0.51
N PHE A 106 8.32 4.83 0.20
CA PHE A 106 7.16 4.06 -0.23
C PHE A 106 5.90 4.94 -0.40
N MET A 107 5.60 5.79 0.60
CA MET A 107 4.44 6.68 0.56
C MET A 107 4.56 7.75 -0.53
N GLU A 108 5.77 8.23 -0.84
CA GLU A 108 6.04 9.14 -1.95
C GLU A 108 5.75 8.48 -3.31
N ALA A 109 6.22 7.24 -3.48
CA ALA A 109 6.06 6.46 -4.70
C ALA A 109 4.61 6.02 -4.99
N LEU A 110 3.72 5.99 -3.99
CA LEU A 110 2.32 5.63 -4.20
C LEU A 110 1.63 6.61 -5.18
N PRO A 111 0.80 6.11 -6.12
CA PRO A 111 -0.01 6.95 -6.99
C PRO A 111 -0.91 7.91 -6.18
N SER A 112 -1.13 9.13 -6.69
CA SER A 112 -1.89 10.17 -5.99
C SER A 112 -3.34 9.80 -5.66
N HIS A 113 -3.93 8.88 -6.43
CA HIS A 113 -5.29 8.40 -6.25
C HIS A 113 -5.39 7.16 -5.35
N GLU A 114 -4.25 6.56 -4.97
CA GLU A 114 -4.23 5.37 -4.12
C GLU A 114 -4.23 5.75 -2.64
N ARG A 115 -4.99 5.00 -1.84
CA ARG A 115 -5.00 5.12 -0.38
C ARG A 115 -4.73 3.79 0.29
N VAL A 116 -3.87 3.83 1.31
CA VAL A 116 -3.46 2.65 2.06
C VAL A 116 -4.04 2.64 3.48
N ILE A 117 -4.05 1.47 4.11
CA ILE A 117 -4.26 1.29 5.54
C ILE A 117 -2.88 1.09 6.17
N LEU A 118 -2.43 2.03 6.99
CA LEU A 118 -1.16 1.91 7.70
C LEU A 118 -1.37 1.17 9.02
N VAL A 119 -0.52 0.20 9.31
CA VAL A 119 -0.53 -0.54 10.57
C VAL A 119 0.86 -0.46 11.20
N GLY A 120 0.96 0.21 12.34
CA GLY A 120 2.22 0.41 13.06
C GLY A 120 2.21 -0.37 14.37
N HIS A 121 3.24 -1.18 14.60
CA HIS A 121 3.45 -1.89 15.87
C HIS A 121 4.54 -1.23 16.71
N SER A 122 4.30 -1.04 18.02
CA SER A 122 5.31 -0.50 18.95
C SER A 122 5.92 0.83 18.42
N LEU A 123 7.24 0.91 18.26
CA LEU A 123 7.95 2.06 17.67
C LEU A 123 7.46 2.43 16.25
N GLY A 124 6.94 1.45 15.49
CA GLY A 124 6.33 1.68 14.18
C GLY A 124 5.13 2.62 14.22
N GLY A 125 4.54 2.84 15.40
CA GLY A 125 3.56 3.90 15.63
C GLY A 125 4.08 5.30 15.29
N LEU A 126 5.31 5.63 15.69
CA LEU A 126 5.93 6.92 15.36
C LEU A 126 6.13 7.10 13.85
N ALA A 127 6.49 6.02 13.16
CA ALA A 127 6.68 6.02 11.71
C ALA A 127 5.37 6.33 10.99
N ILE A 128 4.27 5.66 11.37
CA ILE A 128 2.97 5.89 10.73
C ILE A 128 2.40 7.26 11.10
N SER A 129 2.64 7.79 12.30
CA SER A 129 2.25 9.16 12.67
C SER A 129 2.97 10.20 11.83
N GLN A 130 4.27 10.01 11.57
CA GLN A 130 5.00 10.87 10.66
C GLN A 130 4.43 10.81 9.24
N ALA A 131 4.10 9.61 8.74
CA ALA A 131 3.46 9.44 7.44
C ALA A 131 2.07 10.10 7.37
N MET A 132 1.29 10.09 8.46
CA MET A 132 0.00 10.77 8.54
C MET A 132 0.12 12.29 8.38
N GLU A 133 1.21 12.88 8.88
CA GLU A 133 1.44 14.32 8.76
C GLU A 133 1.87 14.71 7.33
N TYR A 134 2.78 13.94 6.71
CA TYR A 134 3.28 14.26 5.37
C TYR A 134 2.36 13.81 4.23
N PHE A 135 1.62 12.70 4.39
CA PHE A 135 0.83 12.08 3.33
C PHE A 135 -0.65 11.82 3.72
N PRO A 136 -1.37 12.78 4.33
CA PRO A 136 -2.73 12.55 4.83
C PRO A 136 -3.71 12.13 3.73
N SER A 137 -3.51 12.60 2.48
CA SER A 137 -4.37 12.27 1.34
C SER A 137 -4.22 10.82 0.84
N LYS A 138 -3.09 10.17 1.14
CA LYS A 138 -2.75 8.79 0.73
C LYS A 138 -3.07 7.73 1.80
N ILE A 139 -3.63 8.14 2.93
CA ILE A 139 -3.92 7.25 4.07
C ILE A 139 -5.43 7.22 4.30
N SER A 140 -6.02 6.04 4.19
CA SER A 140 -7.44 5.83 4.51
C SER A 140 -7.70 5.72 6.01
N VAL A 141 -6.85 4.95 6.69
CA VAL A 141 -6.93 4.62 8.12
C VAL A 141 -5.51 4.36 8.61
N ALA A 142 -5.19 4.81 9.83
CA ALA A 142 -3.99 4.44 10.57
C ALA A 142 -4.37 3.59 11.79
N VAL A 143 -3.66 2.48 11.98
CA VAL A 143 -3.90 1.47 13.01
C VAL A 143 -2.67 1.34 13.90
N PHE A 144 -2.85 1.62 15.18
CA PHE A 144 -1.78 1.51 16.18
C PHE A 144 -1.94 0.20 16.96
N VAL A 145 -1.00 -0.73 16.81
CA VAL A 145 -1.01 -2.03 17.48
C VAL A 145 0.04 -2.02 18.58
N THR A 146 -0.40 -1.89 19.85
CA THR A 146 0.50 -1.76 21.01
C THR A 146 1.64 -0.77 20.74
N ALA A 147 1.29 0.38 20.17
CA ALA A 147 2.20 1.29 19.51
C ALA A 147 2.24 2.68 20.14
N LEU A 148 3.35 3.38 19.94
CA LEU A 148 3.51 4.77 20.35
C LEU A 148 2.62 5.65 19.46
N MET A 149 1.67 6.36 20.07
CA MET A 149 0.76 7.26 19.38
C MET A 149 0.96 8.69 19.88
N PRO A 150 1.73 9.52 19.16
CA PRO A 150 1.84 10.94 19.46
C PRO A 150 0.48 11.61 19.44
N GLY A 151 0.24 12.46 20.43
CA GLY A 151 -0.97 13.27 20.55
C GLY A 151 -0.62 14.73 20.81
N PRO A 152 -1.62 15.62 20.82
CA PRO A 152 -1.40 17.06 21.06
C PRO A 152 -0.66 17.36 22.36
N THR A 153 -0.83 16.50 23.38
CA THR A 153 -0.20 16.59 24.70
C THR A 153 1.00 15.65 24.87
N LEU A 154 1.16 14.67 23.97
CA LEU A 154 2.22 13.66 23.98
C LEU A 154 3.01 13.78 22.68
N ASN A 155 3.89 14.78 22.61
CA ASN A 155 4.73 14.98 21.43
C ASN A 155 5.82 13.88 21.32
N ILE A 156 6.47 13.83 20.16
CA ILE A 156 7.47 12.78 19.84
C ILE A 156 8.65 12.81 20.82
N SER A 157 9.12 13.99 21.24
CA SER A 157 10.23 14.11 22.19
C SER A 157 9.85 13.55 23.57
N THR A 158 8.65 13.83 24.06
CA THR A 158 8.11 13.28 25.31
C THR A 158 7.93 11.77 25.23
N LEU A 159 7.41 11.23 24.11
CA LEU A 159 7.27 9.78 23.93
C LEU A 159 8.60 9.05 23.85
N ASN A 160 9.58 9.65 23.17
CA ASN A 160 10.95 9.12 23.17
C ASN A 160 11.49 9.08 24.61
N GLN A 161 11.39 10.18 25.36
CA GLN A 161 11.85 10.24 26.76
C GLN A 161 11.12 9.25 27.69
N MET A 162 9.80 9.11 27.58
CA MET A 162 9.01 8.17 28.38
C MET A 162 9.32 6.70 28.07
N SER A 163 9.64 6.40 26.80
CA SER A 163 10.08 5.05 26.40
C SER A 163 11.43 4.68 27.03
N PHE A 164 12.28 5.67 27.33
CA PHE A 164 13.57 5.46 27.99
C PHE A 164 13.50 5.47 29.54
N SER A 165 12.46 6.04 30.15
CA SER A 165 12.38 6.21 31.61
C SER A 165 11.65 5.09 32.37
N GLN A 166 11.23 4.02 31.70
CA GLN A 166 10.57 2.86 32.33
C GLN A 166 9.32 3.23 33.17
N GLN A 167 8.61 4.32 32.82
CA GLN A 167 7.37 4.71 33.47
C GLN A 167 6.29 5.05 32.44
N ALA A 168 5.72 4.01 31.84
CA ALA A 168 4.29 3.89 31.51
C ALA A 168 4.02 2.59 30.73
N LEU A 169 4.23 1.44 31.37
CA LEU A 169 3.52 0.22 30.97
C LEU A 169 2.08 0.33 31.49
N CYS A 170 1.25 1.09 30.77
CA CYS A 170 -0.18 0.82 30.72
C CYS A 170 -0.51 0.46 29.26
N LEU A 171 0.04 -0.68 28.82
CA LEU A 171 -0.28 -1.28 27.54
C LEU A 171 -1.67 -1.91 27.65
N THR A 172 -2.71 -1.10 27.52
CA THR A 172 -3.99 -1.63 27.06
C THR A 172 -3.80 -1.98 25.59
N VAL A 173 -4.22 -3.18 25.17
CA VAL A 173 -4.37 -3.57 23.76
C VAL A 173 -5.49 -2.71 23.16
N THR A 174 -5.20 -1.43 22.92
CA THR A 174 -6.12 -0.50 22.29
C THR A 174 -5.71 -0.41 20.84
N ILE A 175 -6.42 -1.13 19.97
CA ILE A 175 -6.38 -0.86 18.54
C ILE A 175 -7.03 0.52 18.36
N HIS A 176 -6.22 1.57 18.28
CA HIS A 176 -6.73 2.90 17.96
C HIS A 176 -6.78 3.04 16.43
N MET A 177 -8.00 3.22 15.91
CA MET A 177 -8.26 3.47 14.50
C MET A 177 -8.49 4.97 14.34
N THR A 178 -7.54 5.68 13.74
CA THR A 178 -7.67 7.12 13.51
C THR A 178 -7.80 7.37 12.01
N LYS A 179 -8.79 8.16 11.63
CA LYS A 179 -8.90 8.70 10.28
C LYS A 179 -7.83 9.77 10.12
N ALA A 180 -7.03 9.72 9.04
CA ALA A 180 -5.97 10.71 8.83
C ALA A 180 -6.57 12.13 8.80
N GLN A 181 -6.29 12.92 9.85
CA GLN A 181 -6.57 14.35 9.94
C GLN A 181 -5.29 15.04 10.41
N THR A 182 -4.99 16.19 9.81
CA THR A 182 -3.74 16.95 9.98
C THR A 182 -3.50 17.34 11.45
N ILE A 183 -2.37 16.92 12.04
CA ILE A 183 -1.95 17.35 13.38
C ILE A 183 -0.89 18.45 13.20
N ARG A 184 -1.35 19.69 12.98
CA ARG A 184 -0.44 20.84 12.81
C ARG A 184 0.21 21.24 14.15
N GLN A 185 1.52 21.04 14.30
CA GLN A 185 2.40 21.82 15.20
C GLN A 185 3.84 21.89 14.63
N PRO A 186 4.57 23.00 14.87
CA PRO A 186 5.93 23.22 14.37
C PRO A 186 6.98 22.46 15.20
N LEU A 187 7.94 21.83 14.51
CA LEU A 187 9.10 21.17 15.12
C LEU A 187 10.01 22.21 15.78
N SER A 188 10.03 22.29 17.11
CA SER A 188 11.07 23.02 17.86
C SER A 188 12.25 22.08 18.16
N SER A 189 13.43 22.55 17.80
CA SER A 189 14.73 21.89 17.94
C SER A 189 15.15 21.76 19.40
N SER A 190 15.42 20.55 19.88
CA SER A 190 16.30 20.31 21.04
C SER A 190 17.10 19.01 20.83
N GLY A 191 18.40 19.08 21.17
CA GLY A 191 19.50 18.21 20.70
C GLY A 191 19.51 16.75 21.17
N PRO A 192 20.51 15.95 20.72
CA PRO A 192 20.33 14.52 20.46
C PRO A 192 20.72 13.62 21.64
N CYS A 193 19.84 12.66 21.97
CA CYS A 193 20.30 11.33 22.38
C CYS A 193 20.69 10.58 21.10
N THR A 194 21.93 10.11 21.02
CA THR A 194 22.44 9.46 19.82
C THR A 194 21.82 8.06 19.65
N TRP A 195 21.53 7.69 18.40
CA TRP A 195 20.96 6.37 18.05
C TRP A 195 21.84 5.22 18.60
N HIS A 196 23.17 5.36 18.58
CA HIS A 196 24.09 4.38 19.18
C HIS A 196 23.75 3.99 20.62
N GLN A 197 23.24 4.92 21.44
CA GLN A 197 22.83 4.66 22.82
C GLN A 197 21.50 3.90 22.92
N MET A 198 20.57 4.16 21.99
CA MET A 198 19.26 3.50 21.93
C MET A 198 19.38 2.02 21.49
N CYS A 199 20.31 1.69 20.58
CA CYS A 199 20.60 0.29 20.22
C CYS A 199 21.42 -0.46 21.28
N SER A 200 22.43 0.20 21.89
CA SER A 200 23.30 -0.46 22.88
C SER A 200 22.55 -0.88 24.15
N ASN A 201 21.60 -0.06 24.62
CA ASN A 201 20.82 -0.39 25.82
C ASN A 201 19.82 -1.54 25.58
N LEU A 202 19.36 -1.75 24.34
CA LEU A 202 18.50 -2.88 23.98
C LEU A 202 19.29 -4.18 23.78
N ALA A 203 20.55 -4.10 23.34
CA ALA A 203 21.43 -5.26 23.22
C ALA A 203 21.94 -5.79 24.58
N GLN A 204 21.98 -4.94 25.61
CA GLN A 204 22.43 -5.30 26.96
C GLN A 204 21.35 -6.00 27.82
N LEU A 205 20.11 -6.10 27.34
CA LEU A 205 19.01 -6.82 28.02
C LEU A 205 18.89 -8.30 27.56
N ARG A 206 20.00 -8.89 27.09
CA ARG A 206 20.11 -10.33 26.79
C ARG A 206 20.71 -11.10 27.95
#